data_AF-A0A445CZP2-F1
#
_entry.id   AF-A0A445CZP2-F1
#
_cell.length_a   1.000
_cell.length_b   1.000
_cell.length_c   1.000
_cell.angle_alpha   90.00
_cell.angle_beta   90.00
_cell.angle_gamma   90.00
#
_symmetry.space_group_name_H-M   'P 1'
#
loop_
_entity.id
_entity.type
_entity.pdbx_description
1 polymer ?
#
loop_
_entity_poly.entity_id
_entity_poly.type
_entity_poly.pdbx_seq_one_letter_code
_entity_poly.pdbx_strand_id
1 'polypeptide(L)'
;MRTFVLLMTTLFVLAPLAFFKQIDSLRYTSAIAVALALVFLVILVGITFLKLFNGGITTPRLLPTITDMNSIWNLFTAVPILVNAFVCHSNVHTINMELQDSSRIQPVVRASLTLSSVIYILTAIFGFLLFGESTLDDVLANFDVDLGIPYSSLLNDIVRISYAFHLMLVFPVIFFSLRFNFDEFIFASSKSLNATKYKFVSTTVVLVALVYIAANFMPSIWYALQFTGATATVCIGFVFPAAISIRDPHGIATEKDKILSIVMIVLAVFSNSLAIYSNAASMSGITS
;
A
#
# COMPACT_ATOMS: atom_id res chain seq x y z
N MET A 1 6.21 -15.45 -20.05
CA MET A 1 6.70 -15.97 -18.75
C MET A 1 5.95 -15.37 -17.55
N ARG A 2 5.78 -14.03 -17.47
CA ARG A 2 5.06 -13.36 -16.37
C ARG A 2 3.68 -13.95 -16.03
N THR A 3 2.79 -14.10 -17.01
CA THR A 3 1.44 -14.67 -16.82
C THR A 3 1.46 -16.08 -16.23
N PHE A 4 2.42 -16.90 -16.64
CA PHE A 4 2.61 -18.26 -16.12
C PHE A 4 3.08 -18.24 -14.67
N VAL A 5 4.07 -17.41 -14.34
CA VAL A 5 4.54 -17.24 -12.95
C VAL A 5 3.42 -16.73 -12.06
N LEU A 6 2.68 -15.71 -12.50
CA LEU A 6 1.52 -15.20 -11.77
C LEU A 6 0.44 -16.27 -11.56
N LEU A 7 0.20 -17.11 -12.56
CA LEU A 7 -0.78 -18.20 -12.47
C LEU A 7 -0.34 -19.22 -11.42
N MET A 8 0.92 -19.67 -11.46
CA MET A 8 1.47 -20.62 -10.50
C MET A 8 1.43 -20.05 -9.08
N THR A 9 1.89 -18.81 -8.88
CA THR A 9 1.83 -18.15 -7.56
C THR A 9 0.39 -18.00 -7.08
N THR A 10 -0.54 -17.64 -7.97
CA THR A 10 -1.95 -17.52 -7.59
C THR A 10 -2.53 -18.87 -7.16
N LEU A 11 -2.28 -19.94 -7.91
CA LEU A 11 -2.85 -21.26 -7.64
C LEU A 11 -2.24 -21.94 -6.41
N PHE A 12 -0.91 -21.85 -6.24
CA PHE A 12 -0.20 -22.59 -5.20
C PHE A 12 0.08 -21.79 -3.93
N VAL A 13 0.02 -20.46 -3.99
CA VAL A 13 0.33 -19.59 -2.84
C VAL A 13 -0.90 -18.77 -2.45
N LEU A 14 -1.40 -17.92 -3.35
CA LEU A 14 -2.45 -16.96 -2.99
C LEU A 14 -3.81 -17.62 -2.74
N ALA A 15 -4.23 -18.55 -3.60
CA ALA A 15 -5.51 -19.21 -3.49
C ALA A 15 -5.63 -20.00 -2.17
N PRO A 16 -4.68 -20.89 -1.78
CA PRO A 16 -4.71 -21.54 -0.47
C PRO A 16 -4.80 -20.54 0.69
N LEU A 17 -4.06 -19.43 0.60
CA LEU A 17 -4.09 -18.39 1.62
C LEU A 17 -5.43 -17.62 1.67
N ALA A 18 -6.08 -17.41 0.53
CA ALA A 18 -7.39 -16.76 0.43
C ALA A 18 -8.51 -17.57 1.10
N PHE A 19 -8.37 -18.90 1.16
CA PHE A 19 -9.33 -19.80 1.79
C PHE A 19 -9.26 -19.82 3.33
N PHE A 20 -8.26 -19.16 3.95
CA PHE A 20 -8.23 -19.05 5.40
C PHE A 20 -9.44 -18.28 5.94
N LYS A 21 -10.10 -18.88 6.94
CA LYS A 21 -11.41 -18.45 7.43
C LYS A 21 -11.37 -17.69 8.77
N GLN A 22 -10.28 -17.81 9.55
CA GLN A 22 -10.19 -17.30 10.92
C GLN A 22 -9.14 -16.18 11.07
N ILE A 23 -9.59 -15.03 11.57
CA ILE A 23 -8.79 -13.85 11.91
C ILE A 23 -7.86 -14.11 13.12
N ASP A 24 -8.17 -15.07 14.00
CA ASP A 24 -7.34 -15.40 15.17
C ASP A 24 -5.93 -15.84 14.80
N SER A 25 -5.78 -16.54 13.67
CA SER A 25 -4.47 -16.88 13.09
C SER A 25 -3.76 -15.66 12.51
N LEU A 26 -4.51 -14.64 12.05
CA LEU A 26 -3.98 -13.48 11.34
C LEU A 26 -3.22 -12.52 12.26
N ARG A 27 -3.48 -12.52 13.58
CA ARG A 27 -2.69 -11.69 14.52
C ARG A 27 -1.21 -12.03 14.49
N TYR A 28 -0.90 -13.34 14.39
CA TYR A 28 0.48 -13.83 14.33
C TYR A 28 1.08 -13.55 12.95
N THR A 29 0.33 -13.76 11.87
CA THR A 29 0.83 -13.48 10.51
C THR A 29 1.09 -11.99 10.32
N SER A 30 0.24 -11.11 10.87
CA SER A 30 0.45 -9.67 10.84
C SER A 30 1.68 -9.24 11.63
N ALA A 31 1.91 -9.81 12.82
CA ALA A 31 3.10 -9.52 13.62
C ALA A 31 4.39 -9.96 12.90
N ILE A 32 4.38 -11.16 12.31
CA ILE A 32 5.50 -11.67 11.51
C ILE A 32 5.71 -10.80 10.26
N ALA A 33 4.64 -10.38 9.58
CA ALA A 33 4.75 -9.49 8.42
C ALA A 33 5.43 -8.17 8.79
N VAL A 34 5.05 -7.53 9.91
CA VAL A 34 5.72 -6.30 10.39
C VAL A 34 7.18 -6.57 10.72
N ALA A 35 7.50 -7.71 11.36
CA ALA A 35 8.88 -8.09 11.65
C ALA A 35 9.72 -8.27 10.37
N LEU A 36 9.17 -8.90 9.33
CA LEU A 36 9.85 -9.04 8.03
C LEU A 36 10.09 -7.68 7.34
N ALA A 37 9.14 -6.75 7.45
CA ALA A 37 9.33 -5.38 6.95
C ALA A 37 10.45 -4.64 7.69
N LEU A 38 10.57 -4.84 9.01
CA LEU A 38 11.69 -4.31 9.79
C LEU A 38 13.02 -4.97 9.41
N VAL A 39 13.04 -6.29 9.16
CA VAL A 39 14.24 -6.98 8.66
C VAL A 39 14.69 -6.40 7.32
N PHE A 40 13.76 -6.18 6.38
CA PHE A 40 14.05 -5.51 5.12
C PHE A 40 14.67 -4.12 5.36
N LEU A 41 14.08 -3.32 6.24
CA LEU A 41 14.59 -2.00 6.57
C LEU A 41 16.01 -2.06 7.17
N VAL A 42 16.27 -2.99 8.10
CA VAL A 42 17.59 -3.15 8.73
C VAL A 42 18.64 -3.54 7.69
N ILE A 43 18.32 -4.46 6.78
CA ILE A 43 19.24 -4.87 5.70
C ILE A 43 19.50 -3.69 4.76
N LEU A 44 18.46 -2.97 4.34
CA LEU A 44 18.58 -1.79 3.50
C LEU A 44 19.50 -0.74 4.13
N VAL A 45 19.29 -0.43 5.40
CA VAL A 45 20.13 0.50 6.17
C VAL A 45 21.57 -0.02 6.24
N GLY A 46 21.77 -1.30 6.56
CA GLY A 46 23.08 -1.91 6.66
C GLY A 46 23.87 -1.87 5.35
N ILE A 47 23.23 -2.22 4.24
CA ILE A 47 23.81 -2.12 2.88
C ILE A 47 24.22 -0.67 2.58
N THR A 48 23.32 0.27 2.89
CA THR A 48 23.57 1.70 2.65
C THR A 48 24.79 2.19 3.42
N PHE A 49 24.91 1.84 4.70
CA PHE A 49 26.08 2.20 5.50
C PHE A 49 27.36 1.55 4.98
N LEU A 50 27.35 0.25 4.64
CA LEU A 50 28.53 -0.42 4.09
C LEU A 50 29.01 0.26 2.80
N LYS A 51 28.09 0.62 1.91
CA LYS A 51 28.42 1.29 0.65
C LYS A 51 28.90 2.73 0.88
N LEU A 52 28.36 3.42 1.88
CA LEU A 52 28.79 4.76 2.28
C LEU A 52 30.22 4.75 2.86
N PHE A 53 30.53 3.83 3.78
CA PHE A 53 31.86 3.72 4.39
C PHE A 53 32.94 3.26 3.41
N ASN A 54 32.58 2.40 2.45
CA ASN A 54 33.52 1.93 1.42
C ASN A 54 33.71 2.94 0.27
N GLY A 55 33.09 4.13 0.34
CA GLY A 55 33.18 5.15 -0.71
C GLY A 55 32.46 4.79 -2.01
N GLY A 56 31.59 3.77 -1.99
CA GLY A 56 30.82 3.32 -3.15
C GLY A 56 29.64 4.24 -3.50
N ILE A 57 29.34 5.23 -2.65
CA ILE A 57 28.37 6.29 -2.91
C ILE A 57 29.14 7.58 -3.18
N THR A 58 29.33 7.92 -4.45
CA THR A 58 30.20 9.02 -4.90
C THR A 58 29.68 10.40 -4.46
N THR A 59 28.36 10.55 -4.32
CA THR A 59 27.74 11.71 -3.65
C THR A 59 26.48 11.26 -2.90
N PRO A 60 26.49 11.18 -1.55
CA PRO A 60 25.29 10.85 -0.79
C PRO A 60 24.29 12.00 -0.94
N ARG A 61 23.25 11.79 -1.75
CA ARG A 61 22.16 12.76 -1.95
C ARG A 61 20.92 12.26 -1.23
N LEU A 62 20.31 13.17 -0.47
CA LEU A 62 19.04 12.93 0.22
C LEU A 62 17.82 13.38 -0.60
N LEU A 63 18.05 14.24 -1.59
CA LEU A 63 17.01 14.80 -2.44
C LEU A 63 17.36 14.60 -3.91
N PRO A 64 16.35 14.35 -4.77
CA PRO A 64 16.54 14.29 -6.21
C PRO A 64 16.92 15.66 -6.78
N THR A 65 17.59 15.64 -7.93
CA THR A 65 18.02 16.86 -8.60
C THR A 65 16.82 17.51 -9.28
N ILE A 66 16.36 18.66 -8.77
CA ILE A 66 15.31 19.44 -9.40
C ILE A 66 15.95 20.30 -10.49
N THR A 67 16.04 19.76 -11.70
CA THR A 67 16.57 20.48 -12.86
C THR A 67 15.49 21.34 -13.53
N ASP A 68 14.25 20.84 -13.58
CA ASP A 68 13.18 21.43 -14.39
C ASP A 68 11.84 21.50 -13.65
N MET A 69 10.94 22.36 -14.13
CA MET A 69 9.57 22.48 -13.62
C MET A 69 8.79 21.16 -13.75
N ASN A 70 9.15 20.32 -14.73
CA ASN A 70 8.58 18.98 -14.91
C ASN A 70 8.90 18.04 -13.73
N SER A 71 10.09 18.16 -13.11
CA SER A 71 10.45 17.38 -11.92
C SER A 71 9.57 17.73 -10.72
N ILE A 72 9.11 18.99 -10.62
CA ILE A 72 8.17 19.43 -9.58
C ILE A 72 6.78 18.82 -9.82
N TRP A 73 6.30 18.80 -11.08
CA TRP A 73 5.03 18.15 -11.41
C TRP A 73 5.05 16.63 -11.21
N ASN A 74 6.19 15.99 -11.45
CA ASN A 74 6.38 14.57 -11.16
C ASN A 74 6.30 14.28 -9.66
N LEU A 75 6.71 15.20 -8.77
CA LEU A 75 6.54 15.01 -7.33
C LEU A 75 5.06 14.84 -6.92
N PHE A 76 4.13 15.50 -7.63
CA PHE A 76 2.69 15.35 -7.36
C PHE A 76 2.15 13.96 -7.73
N THR A 77 2.83 13.21 -8.61
CA THR A 77 2.46 11.82 -8.93
C THR A 77 2.64 10.88 -7.74
N ALA A 78 3.50 11.23 -6.78
CA ALA A 78 3.72 10.48 -5.55
C ALA A 78 2.63 10.72 -4.50
N VAL A 79 1.88 11.82 -4.56
CA VAL A 79 0.86 12.15 -3.55
C VAL A 79 -0.24 11.08 -3.47
N PRO A 80 -0.85 10.62 -4.57
CA PRO A 80 -1.81 9.51 -4.53
C PRO A 80 -1.21 8.24 -3.93
N ILE A 81 0.08 7.97 -4.18
CA ILE A 81 0.75 6.75 -3.69
C ILE A 81 0.95 6.84 -2.18
N LEU A 82 1.36 8.00 -1.66
CA LEU A 82 1.44 8.25 -0.22
C LEU A 82 0.07 8.14 0.44
N VAL A 83 -0.96 8.74 -0.16
CA VAL A 83 -2.34 8.64 0.33
C VAL A 83 -2.78 7.17 0.37
N ASN A 84 -2.48 6.41 -0.68
CA ASN A 84 -2.76 4.98 -0.74
C ASN A 84 -1.98 4.18 0.31
N ALA A 85 -0.72 4.51 0.59
CA ALA A 85 0.11 3.82 1.58
C ALA A 85 -0.45 3.96 3.00
N PHE A 86 -1.10 5.09 3.31
CA PHE A 86 -1.72 5.33 4.63
C PHE A 86 -3.20 4.91 4.71
N VAL A 87 -3.72 4.17 3.73
CA VAL A 87 -5.10 3.68 3.79
C VAL A 87 -5.24 2.57 4.84
N CYS A 88 -5.98 2.86 5.90
CA CYS A 88 -6.37 1.87 6.91
C CYS A 88 -7.88 1.80 7.15
N HIS A 89 -8.65 2.67 6.48
CA HIS A 89 -10.09 2.88 6.69
C HIS A 89 -10.92 1.60 6.54
N SER A 90 -10.60 0.74 5.57
CA SER A 90 -11.33 -0.51 5.32
C SER A 90 -11.18 -1.54 6.45
N ASN A 91 -10.11 -1.45 7.24
CA ASN A 91 -9.77 -2.43 8.27
C ASN A 91 -10.16 -1.94 9.68
N VAL A 92 -10.34 -0.63 9.86
CA VAL A 92 -10.68 -0.03 11.17
C VAL A 92 -11.94 -0.65 11.77
N HIS A 93 -12.98 -0.91 10.98
CA HIS A 93 -14.21 -1.48 11.50
C HIS A 93 -14.03 -2.92 12.00
N THR A 94 -13.38 -3.76 11.20
CA THR A 94 -13.04 -5.15 11.58
C THR A 94 -12.16 -5.20 12.82
N ILE A 95 -11.13 -4.34 12.90
CA ILE A 95 -10.25 -4.25 14.07
C ILE A 95 -11.03 -3.80 15.30
N ASN A 96 -11.94 -2.84 15.15
CA ASN A 96 -12.76 -2.34 16.26
C ASN A 96 -13.73 -3.39 16.81
N MET A 97 -14.26 -4.27 15.95
CA MET A 97 -15.10 -5.40 16.38
C MET A 97 -14.31 -6.47 17.16
N GLU A 98 -13.01 -6.60 16.86
CA GLU A 98 -12.12 -7.58 17.51
C GLU A 98 -11.56 -7.08 18.86
N LEU A 99 -11.49 -5.76 19.03
CA LEU A 99 -11.04 -5.13 20.26
C LEU A 99 -12.04 -5.41 21.40
N GLN A 100 -11.55 -5.98 22.50
CA GLN A 100 -12.34 -6.14 23.74
C GLN A 100 -12.86 -4.81 24.29
N ASP A 101 -12.14 -3.72 24.02
CA ASP A 101 -12.50 -2.37 24.42
C ASP A 101 -12.34 -1.42 23.23
N SER A 102 -13.48 -1.01 22.65
CA SER A 102 -13.53 -0.10 21.50
C SER A 102 -12.95 1.29 21.80
N SER A 103 -12.83 1.70 23.07
CA SER A 103 -12.19 2.98 23.43
C SER A 103 -10.71 3.01 23.05
N ARG A 104 -10.08 1.83 22.91
CA ARG A 104 -8.66 1.69 22.56
C ARG A 104 -8.38 1.79 21.07
N ILE A 105 -9.40 1.95 20.21
CA ILE A 105 -9.19 2.04 18.76
C ILE A 105 -8.33 3.25 18.38
N GLN A 106 -8.52 4.41 19.02
CA GLN A 106 -7.76 5.63 18.72
C GLN A 106 -6.26 5.48 18.99
N PRO A 107 -5.79 5.06 20.19
CA PRO A 107 -4.37 4.88 20.43
C PRO A 107 -3.76 3.77 19.55
N VAL A 108 -4.51 2.70 19.23
CA VAL A 108 -4.05 1.64 18.33
C VAL A 108 -3.81 2.19 16.91
N VAL A 109 -4.75 2.96 16.37
CA VAL A 109 -4.60 3.61 15.06
C VAL A 109 -3.43 4.59 15.07
N ARG A 110 -3.31 5.43 16.09
CA ARG A 110 -2.20 6.39 16.21
C ARG A 110 -0.83 5.69 16.26
N ALA A 111 -0.70 4.65 17.08
CA ALA A 111 0.54 3.88 17.16
C ALA A 111 0.89 3.20 15.83
N SER A 112 -0.11 2.64 15.14
CA SER A 112 0.06 1.98 13.84
C SER A 112 0.50 2.96 12.75
N LEU A 113 -0.12 4.15 12.70
CA LEU A 113 0.26 5.22 11.77
C LEU A 113 1.67 5.75 12.05
N THR A 114 2.02 5.99 13.31
CA THR A 114 3.37 6.43 13.68
C THR A 114 4.43 5.40 13.29
N LEU A 115 4.20 4.11 13.58
CA LEU A 115 5.11 3.04 13.21
C LEU A 115 5.28 2.96 11.68
N SER A 116 4.17 3.01 10.94
CA SER A 116 4.19 2.96 9.46
C SER A 116 4.93 4.15 8.87
N SER A 117 4.69 5.36 9.39
CA SER A 117 5.40 6.58 8.98
C SER A 117 6.90 6.46 9.18
N VAL A 118 7.36 5.94 10.33
CA VAL A 118 8.79 5.74 10.60
C VAL A 118 9.39 4.76 9.59
N ILE A 119 8.73 3.61 9.35
CA ILE A 119 9.22 2.61 8.39
C ILE A 119 9.29 3.20 6.97
N TYR A 120 8.25 3.91 6.52
CA TYR A 120 8.21 4.51 5.19
C TYR A 120 9.26 5.60 5.01
N ILE A 121 9.40 6.52 5.98
CA ILE A 121 10.40 7.59 5.91
C ILE A 121 11.82 7.03 5.88
N LEU A 122 12.14 6.07 6.76
CA LEU A 122 13.47 5.46 6.78
C LEU A 122 13.72 4.66 5.48
N THR A 123 12.73 3.90 5.00
CA THR A 123 12.86 3.17 3.72
C THR A 123 13.10 4.12 2.56
N ALA A 124 12.39 5.25 2.49
CA ALA A 124 12.57 6.24 1.44
C ALA A 124 13.95 6.90 1.51
N ILE A 125 14.40 7.32 2.71
CA ILE A 125 15.70 7.96 2.91
C ILE A 125 16.84 7.01 2.53
N PHE A 126 16.86 5.80 3.10
CA PHE A 126 17.96 4.85 2.87
C PHE A 126 17.89 4.20 1.49
N GLY A 127 16.69 3.95 0.96
CA GLY A 127 16.49 3.49 -0.41
C GLY A 127 17.03 4.47 -1.43
N PHE A 128 16.67 5.75 -1.29
CA PHE A 128 17.19 6.80 -2.17
C PHE A 128 18.69 7.04 -1.96
N LEU A 129 19.20 6.95 -0.74
CA LEU A 129 20.63 7.07 -0.48
C LEU A 129 21.43 5.93 -1.13
N LEU A 130 20.86 4.73 -1.19
CA LEU A 130 21.50 3.54 -1.79
C LEU A 130 21.50 3.55 -3.32
N PHE A 131 20.37 3.94 -3.93
CA PHE A 131 20.16 3.83 -5.39
C PHE A 131 20.21 5.17 -6.13
N GLY A 132 20.02 6.29 -5.43
CA GLY A 132 19.99 7.63 -5.99
C GLY A 132 18.96 7.80 -7.10
N GLU A 133 19.35 8.48 -8.17
CA GLU A 133 18.51 8.71 -9.36
C GLU A 133 18.22 7.42 -10.15
N SER A 134 18.87 6.30 -9.82
CA SER A 134 18.59 4.98 -10.43
C SER A 134 17.50 4.19 -9.69
N THR A 135 16.82 4.79 -8.73
CA THR A 135 15.69 4.16 -8.01
C THR A 135 14.56 3.87 -9.00
N LEU A 136 14.12 2.60 -9.05
CA LEU A 136 13.01 2.16 -9.89
C LEU A 136 11.66 2.31 -9.15
N ASP A 137 10.56 2.31 -9.92
CA ASP A 137 9.18 2.29 -9.40
C ASP A 137 8.95 1.15 -8.39
N ASP A 138 9.60 0.01 -8.63
CA ASP A 138 9.72 -1.11 -7.69
C ASP A 138 11.17 -1.18 -7.21
N VAL A 139 11.41 -0.68 -5.99
CA VAL A 139 12.73 -0.71 -5.34
C VAL A 139 13.30 -2.12 -5.22
N LEU A 140 12.48 -3.18 -5.19
CA LEU A 140 13.00 -4.55 -5.13
C LEU A 140 13.69 -4.96 -6.42
N ALA A 141 13.29 -4.40 -7.56
CA ALA A 141 13.96 -4.64 -8.83
C ALA A 141 15.38 -4.04 -8.83
N ASN A 142 15.67 -3.03 -8.00
CA ASN A 142 17.03 -2.53 -7.83
C ASN A 142 17.97 -3.55 -7.15
N PHE A 143 17.43 -4.55 -6.45
CA PHE A 143 18.20 -5.65 -5.85
C PHE A 143 18.41 -6.83 -6.81
N ASP A 144 18.01 -6.74 -8.09
CA ASP A 144 18.26 -7.78 -9.09
C ASP A 144 19.70 -7.74 -9.67
N VAL A 145 20.47 -6.71 -9.33
CA VAL A 145 21.83 -6.49 -9.81
C VAL A 145 22.84 -6.49 -8.66
N ASP A 146 24.12 -6.74 -9.00
CA ASP A 146 25.21 -6.64 -8.03
C ASP A 146 25.36 -5.20 -7.53
N LEU A 147 25.28 -5.02 -6.21
CA LEU A 147 25.36 -3.73 -5.55
C LEU A 147 26.81 -3.25 -5.35
N GLY A 148 27.80 -4.08 -5.70
CA GLY A 148 29.23 -3.78 -5.57
C GLY A 148 29.73 -3.85 -4.12
N ILE A 149 29.07 -4.67 -3.30
CA ILE A 149 29.40 -4.88 -1.88
C ILE A 149 29.71 -6.37 -1.63
N PRO A 150 30.53 -6.70 -0.61
CA PRO A 150 30.74 -8.10 -0.24
C PRO A 150 29.40 -8.77 0.09
N TYR A 151 29.21 -10.00 -0.39
CA TYR A 151 27.98 -10.77 -0.22
C TYR A 151 26.71 -10.15 -0.84
N SER A 152 26.84 -9.27 -1.84
CA SER A 152 25.69 -8.62 -2.48
C SER A 152 24.60 -9.60 -2.92
N SER A 153 24.96 -10.69 -3.62
CA SER A 153 23.98 -11.69 -4.08
C SER A 153 23.18 -12.29 -2.92
N LEU A 154 23.85 -12.63 -1.81
CA LEU A 154 23.20 -13.22 -0.64
C LEU A 154 22.25 -12.21 0.03
N LEU A 155 22.68 -10.96 0.21
CA LEU A 155 21.86 -9.92 0.81
C LEU A 155 20.63 -9.58 -0.07
N ASN A 156 20.82 -9.53 -1.38
CA ASN A 156 19.75 -9.33 -2.35
C ASN A 156 18.72 -10.46 -2.27
N ASP A 157 19.16 -11.72 -2.24
CA ASP A 157 18.26 -12.88 -2.11
C ASP A 157 17.49 -12.85 -0.79
N ILE A 158 18.16 -12.53 0.33
CA ILE A 158 17.50 -12.38 1.64
C ILE A 158 16.43 -11.29 1.59
N VAL A 159 16.74 -10.12 1.03
CA VAL A 159 15.79 -9.01 0.87
C VAL A 159 14.56 -9.45 0.08
N ARG A 160 14.77 -10.07 -1.09
CA ARG A 160 13.69 -10.48 -1.99
C ARG A 160 12.83 -11.58 -1.39
N ILE A 161 13.44 -12.59 -0.79
CA ILE A 161 12.74 -13.70 -0.12
C ILE A 161 11.96 -13.17 1.09
N SER A 162 12.58 -12.35 1.94
CA SER A 162 11.94 -11.73 3.11
C SER A 162 10.70 -10.92 2.69
N TYR A 163 10.84 -10.09 1.65
CA TYR A 163 9.73 -9.30 1.14
C TYR A 163 8.64 -10.14 0.47
N ALA A 164 9.01 -11.20 -0.26
CA ALA A 164 8.04 -12.13 -0.83
C ALA A 164 7.21 -12.82 0.27
N PHE A 165 7.84 -13.26 1.36
CA PHE A 165 7.13 -13.77 2.53
C PHE A 165 6.28 -12.71 3.22
N HIS A 166 6.77 -11.47 3.33
CA HIS A 166 5.99 -10.35 3.86
C HIS A 166 4.69 -10.16 3.06
N LEU A 167 4.77 -10.04 1.74
CA LEU A 167 3.60 -9.91 0.87
C LEU A 167 2.65 -11.10 0.96
N MET A 168 3.20 -12.31 1.01
CA MET A 168 2.43 -13.54 1.18
C MET A 168 1.61 -13.52 2.49
N LEU A 169 2.19 -13.03 3.59
CA LEU A 169 1.50 -12.95 4.89
C LEU A 169 0.50 -11.79 4.98
N VAL A 170 0.75 -10.69 4.26
CA VAL A 170 -0.16 -9.54 4.19
C VAL A 170 -1.38 -9.84 3.31
N PHE A 171 -1.21 -10.61 2.24
CA PHE A 171 -2.28 -10.98 1.31
C PHE A 171 -3.58 -11.48 1.98
N PRO A 172 -3.58 -12.50 2.85
CA PRO A 172 -4.82 -13.01 3.46
C PRO A 172 -5.52 -11.96 4.32
N VAL A 173 -4.78 -11.04 4.94
CA VAL A 173 -5.36 -9.95 5.76
C VAL A 173 -6.16 -8.99 4.87
N ILE A 174 -5.57 -8.54 3.75
CA ILE A 174 -6.23 -7.64 2.80
C ILE A 174 -7.39 -8.36 2.10
N PHE A 175 -7.16 -9.61 1.67
CA PHE A 175 -8.17 -10.40 0.98
C PHE A 175 -9.39 -10.70 1.86
N PHE A 176 -9.16 -10.91 3.16
CA PHE A 176 -10.26 -11.06 4.12
C PHE A 176 -11.15 -9.81 4.14
N SER A 177 -10.56 -8.61 4.28
CA SER A 177 -11.31 -7.36 4.26
C SER A 177 -12.03 -7.16 2.92
N LEU A 178 -11.38 -7.45 1.80
CA LEU A 178 -12.00 -7.39 0.47
C LEU A 178 -13.24 -8.28 0.39
N ARG A 179 -13.12 -9.55 0.80
CA ARG A 179 -14.24 -10.50 0.80
C ARG A 179 -15.36 -10.05 1.72
N PHE A 180 -15.03 -9.58 2.92
CA PHE A 180 -16.03 -9.10 3.88
C PHE A 180 -16.85 -7.94 3.31
N ASN A 181 -16.18 -6.92 2.75
CA ASN A 181 -16.84 -5.77 2.13
C ASN A 181 -17.66 -6.19 0.89
N PHE A 182 -17.16 -7.13 0.09
CA PHE A 182 -17.88 -7.63 -1.08
C PHE A 182 -19.12 -8.45 -0.70
N ASP A 183 -19.00 -9.31 0.31
CA ASP A 183 -20.12 -10.11 0.81
C ASP A 183 -21.20 -9.21 1.44
N GLU A 184 -20.83 -8.15 2.16
CA GLU A 184 -21.77 -7.15 2.69
C GLU A 184 -22.49 -6.40 1.57
N PHE A 185 -21.75 -5.98 0.53
CA PHE A 185 -22.30 -5.27 -0.62
C PHE A 185 -23.30 -6.11 -1.43
N ILE A 186 -22.97 -7.37 -1.73
CA ILE A 186 -23.81 -8.24 -2.58
C ILE A 186 -24.90 -8.96 -1.78
N PHE A 187 -24.63 -9.31 -0.53
CA PHE A 187 -25.46 -10.24 0.24
C PHE A 187 -25.89 -9.70 1.62
N ALA A 188 -26.33 -8.45 1.68
CA ALA A 188 -26.84 -7.79 2.89
C ALA A 188 -27.91 -8.58 3.70
N SER A 189 -28.48 -9.67 3.17
CA SER A 189 -29.58 -10.41 3.81
C SER A 189 -29.59 -11.93 3.51
N SER A 190 -28.63 -12.73 3.99
CA SER A 190 -28.73 -14.20 3.86
C SER A 190 -28.31 -14.97 5.12
N LYS A 191 -29.21 -15.81 5.65
CA LYS A 191 -29.08 -16.54 6.94
C LYS A 191 -28.91 -18.08 6.84
N SER A 192 -28.62 -18.65 5.68
CA SER A 192 -28.53 -20.13 5.51
C SER A 192 -27.11 -20.68 5.64
N LEU A 193 -26.88 -21.62 6.56
CA LEU A 193 -25.55 -22.15 6.94
C LEU A 193 -24.83 -22.92 5.81
N ASN A 194 -25.58 -23.66 4.96
CA ASN A 194 -25.02 -24.35 3.78
C ASN A 194 -24.81 -23.39 2.61
N ALA A 195 -25.70 -22.41 2.44
CA ALA A 195 -25.47 -21.32 1.49
C ALA A 195 -24.18 -20.56 1.86
N THR A 196 -23.87 -20.38 3.15
CA THR A 196 -22.64 -19.72 3.60
C THR A 196 -21.36 -20.41 3.11
N LYS A 197 -21.31 -21.76 3.03
CA LYS A 197 -20.11 -22.47 2.55
C LYS A 197 -19.92 -22.31 1.03
N TYR A 198 -20.95 -22.55 0.24
CA TYR A 198 -20.89 -22.38 -1.21
C TYR A 198 -20.64 -20.93 -1.60
N LYS A 199 -21.30 -19.99 -0.92
CA LYS A 199 -21.05 -18.56 -1.10
C LYS A 199 -19.61 -18.19 -0.79
N PHE A 200 -19.07 -18.64 0.35
CA PHE A 200 -17.68 -18.37 0.72
C PHE A 200 -16.69 -18.83 -0.38
N VAL A 201 -16.85 -20.07 -0.86
CA VAL A 201 -15.99 -20.62 -1.92
C VAL A 201 -16.18 -19.83 -3.22
N SER A 202 -17.44 -19.60 -3.64
CA SER A 202 -17.75 -18.87 -4.86
C SER A 202 -17.21 -17.44 -4.83
N THR A 203 -17.46 -16.67 -3.76
CA THR A 203 -16.95 -15.30 -3.61
C THR A 203 -15.42 -15.30 -3.64
N THR A 204 -14.77 -16.23 -2.92
CA THR A 204 -13.30 -16.32 -2.90
C THR A 204 -12.73 -16.63 -4.27
N VAL A 205 -13.28 -17.60 -5.00
CA VAL A 205 -12.82 -17.96 -6.36
C VAL A 205 -13.01 -16.79 -7.33
N VAL A 206 -14.17 -16.12 -7.31
CA VAL A 206 -14.44 -14.96 -8.17
C VAL A 206 -13.47 -13.82 -7.87
N LEU A 207 -13.26 -13.47 -6.60
CA LEU A 207 -12.34 -12.40 -6.21
C LEU A 207 -10.89 -12.73 -6.57
N VAL A 208 -10.42 -13.96 -6.33
CA VAL A 208 -9.06 -14.38 -6.74
C VAL A 208 -8.90 -14.32 -8.26
N ALA A 209 -9.91 -14.75 -9.03
CA ALA A 209 -9.88 -14.66 -10.48
C ALA A 209 -9.81 -13.20 -10.96
N LEU A 210 -10.60 -12.31 -10.36
CA LEU A 210 -10.57 -10.87 -10.69
C LEU A 210 -9.20 -10.23 -10.37
N VAL A 211 -8.62 -10.55 -9.20
CA VAL A 211 -7.28 -10.07 -8.82
C VAL A 211 -6.22 -10.59 -9.79
N TYR A 212 -6.29 -11.87 -10.19
CA TYR A 212 -5.37 -12.44 -11.18
C TYR A 212 -5.47 -11.76 -12.55
N ILE A 213 -6.68 -11.51 -13.03
CA ILE A 213 -6.91 -10.81 -14.30
C ILE A 213 -6.34 -9.40 -14.22
N ALA A 214 -6.65 -8.64 -13.16
CA ALA A 214 -6.11 -7.30 -12.94
C ALA A 214 -4.57 -7.28 -12.92
N ALA A 215 -3.94 -8.25 -12.24
CA ALA A 215 -2.48 -8.35 -12.15
C ALA A 215 -1.78 -8.63 -13.50
N ASN A 216 -2.49 -9.23 -14.46
CA ASN A 216 -1.98 -9.43 -15.81
C ASN A 216 -2.08 -8.18 -16.68
N PHE A 217 -3.10 -7.34 -16.44
CA PHE A 217 -3.27 -6.08 -17.18
C PHE A 217 -2.38 -4.94 -16.66
N MET A 218 -2.00 -4.95 -15.38
CA MET A 218 -1.22 -3.88 -14.76
C MET A 218 0.29 -4.13 -14.93
N PRO A 219 1.02 -3.39 -15.80
CA PRO A 219 2.44 -3.64 -16.06
C PRO A 219 3.34 -3.25 -14.88
N SER A 220 2.98 -2.20 -14.14
CA SER A 220 3.72 -1.71 -12.97
C SER A 220 2.82 -1.57 -11.74
N ILE A 221 3.42 -1.75 -10.57
CA ILE A 221 2.75 -1.51 -9.28
C ILE A 221 2.45 -0.01 -9.08
N TRP A 222 3.27 0.87 -9.65
CA TRP A 222 3.14 2.32 -9.55
C TRP A 222 1.77 2.80 -10.03
N TYR A 223 1.36 2.41 -11.24
CA TYR A 223 0.06 2.80 -11.80
C TYR A 223 -1.10 2.29 -10.95
N ALA A 224 -1.02 1.06 -10.43
CA ALA A 224 -2.08 0.49 -9.59
C ALA A 224 -2.24 1.25 -8.26
N LEU A 225 -1.14 1.57 -7.59
CA LEU A 225 -1.12 2.34 -6.34
C LEU A 225 -1.62 3.77 -6.56
N GLN A 226 -1.19 4.38 -7.65
CA GLN A 226 -1.56 5.75 -7.98
C GLN A 226 -3.03 5.88 -8.35
N PHE A 227 -3.55 4.96 -9.17
CA PHE A 227 -4.98 4.92 -9.52
C PHE A 227 -5.86 4.70 -8.30
N THR A 228 -5.53 3.71 -7.46
CA THR A 228 -6.30 3.40 -6.24
C THR A 228 -6.25 4.56 -5.24
N GLY A 229 -5.07 5.17 -5.08
CA GLY A 229 -4.84 6.34 -4.26
C GLY A 229 -5.68 7.54 -4.69
N ALA A 230 -5.65 7.85 -5.99
CA ALA A 230 -6.33 9.02 -6.53
C ALA A 230 -7.85 8.88 -6.59
N THR A 231 -8.38 7.66 -6.51
CA THR A 231 -9.82 7.40 -6.64
C THR A 231 -10.41 6.92 -5.31
N ALA A 232 -10.32 5.62 -5.04
CA ALA A 232 -10.98 4.96 -3.92
C ALA A 232 -10.50 5.54 -2.58
N THR A 233 -9.19 5.68 -2.39
CA THR A 233 -8.62 6.12 -1.12
C THR A 233 -8.96 7.58 -0.83
N VAL A 234 -8.92 8.46 -1.83
CA VAL A 234 -9.32 9.86 -1.61
C VAL A 234 -10.81 10.00 -1.32
N CYS A 235 -11.66 9.25 -2.01
CA CYS A 235 -13.09 9.24 -1.73
C CYS A 235 -13.38 8.83 -0.27
N ILE A 236 -12.79 7.72 0.18
CA ILE A 236 -13.05 7.15 1.51
C ILE A 236 -12.36 7.97 2.61
N GLY A 237 -11.13 8.44 2.40
CA GLY A 237 -10.31 9.10 3.41
C GLY A 237 -10.62 10.59 3.59
N PHE A 238 -11.06 11.28 2.53
CA PHE A 238 -11.25 12.73 2.57
C PHE A 238 -12.67 13.14 2.18
N VAL A 239 -13.18 12.68 1.04
CA VAL A 239 -14.45 13.21 0.49
C VAL A 239 -15.66 12.78 1.31
N PHE A 240 -15.83 11.49 1.59
CA PHE A 240 -17.00 11.01 2.34
C PHE A 240 -17.03 11.49 3.80
N PRO A 241 -15.94 11.45 4.58
CA PRO A 241 -15.95 12.00 5.94
C PRO A 241 -16.28 13.49 5.96
N ALA A 242 -15.70 14.27 5.03
CA ALA A 242 -15.98 15.69 4.90
C ALA A 242 -17.45 15.96 4.51
N ALA A 243 -18.01 15.20 3.56
CA ALA A 243 -19.41 15.33 3.16
C ALA A 243 -20.37 15.00 4.32
N ILE A 244 -20.06 13.98 5.12
CA ILE A 244 -20.84 13.63 6.32
C ILE A 244 -20.77 14.76 7.35
N SER A 245 -19.58 15.31 7.60
CA SER A 245 -19.39 16.42 8.53
C SER A 245 -20.06 17.73 8.08
N ILE A 246 -20.21 17.96 6.78
CA ILE A 246 -20.90 19.15 6.24
C ILE A 246 -22.42 18.99 6.31
N ARG A 247 -22.93 17.78 5.99
CA ARG A 247 -24.37 17.50 6.04
C ARG A 247 -24.93 17.58 7.45
N ASP A 248 -24.10 17.22 8.43
CA ASP A 248 -24.35 17.26 9.88
C ASP A 248 -25.83 17.21 10.30
N PRO A 249 -26.52 16.08 10.09
CA PRO A 249 -27.96 15.97 10.38
C PRO A 249 -28.31 16.18 11.86
N HIS A 250 -27.32 16.05 12.75
CA HIS A 250 -27.49 16.08 14.20
C HIS A 250 -26.92 17.35 14.85
N GLY A 251 -26.35 18.28 14.07
CA GLY A 251 -25.82 19.55 14.57
C GLY A 251 -24.59 19.42 15.48
N ILE A 252 -23.78 18.37 15.31
CA ILE A 252 -22.61 18.06 16.15
C ILE A 252 -21.36 18.80 15.65
N ALA A 253 -21.26 19.10 14.36
CA ALA A 253 -20.07 19.66 13.73
C ALA A 253 -19.95 21.17 13.99
N THR A 254 -18.77 21.61 14.42
CA THR A 254 -18.50 23.04 14.61
C THR A 254 -18.27 23.74 13.27
N GLU A 255 -18.37 25.07 13.25
CA GLU A 255 -18.05 25.87 12.05
C GLU A 255 -16.59 25.66 11.59
N LYS A 256 -15.67 25.36 12.51
CA LYS A 256 -14.28 25.00 12.17
C LYS A 256 -14.20 23.64 11.47
N ASP A 257 -14.98 22.66 11.89
CA ASP A 257 -15.01 21.32 11.29
C ASP A 257 -15.58 21.36 9.86
N LYS A 258 -16.58 22.23 9.63
CA LYS A 258 -17.14 22.47 8.29
C LYS A 258 -16.12 23.14 7.37
N ILE A 259 -15.41 24.17 7.84
CA ILE A 259 -14.33 24.82 7.07
C ILE A 259 -13.23 23.80 6.75
N LEU A 260 -12.79 23.01 7.73
CA LEU A 260 -11.79 21.97 7.55
C LEU A 260 -12.25 20.94 6.51
N SER A 261 -13.50 20.51 6.57
CA SER A 261 -14.10 19.57 5.61
C SER A 261 -14.09 20.10 4.17
N ILE A 262 -14.45 21.38 3.97
CA ILE A 262 -14.40 22.02 2.65
C ILE A 262 -12.95 22.05 2.15
N VAL A 263 -11.99 22.45 3.00
CA VAL A 263 -10.57 22.48 2.65
C VAL A 263 -10.06 21.09 2.28
N MET A 264 -10.44 20.05 3.03
CA MET A 264 -10.06 18.66 2.72
C MET A 264 -10.58 18.21 1.35
N ILE A 265 -11.82 18.53 1.00
CA ILE A 265 -12.39 18.20 -0.32
C ILE A 265 -11.64 18.94 -1.44
N VAL A 266 -11.39 20.24 -1.27
CA VAL A 266 -10.69 21.04 -2.28
C VAL A 266 -9.27 20.52 -2.50
N LEU A 267 -8.52 20.24 -1.43
CA LEU A 267 -7.17 19.69 -1.51
C LEU A 267 -7.15 18.31 -2.16
N ALA A 268 -8.11 17.45 -1.80
CA ALA A 268 -8.26 16.13 -2.39
C ALA A 268 -8.50 16.19 -3.91
N VAL A 269 -9.47 16.99 -4.35
CA VAL A 269 -9.80 17.15 -5.77
C VAL A 269 -8.64 17.79 -6.54
N PHE A 270 -8.02 18.83 -5.99
CA PHE A 270 -6.90 19.52 -6.62
C PHE A 270 -5.70 18.59 -6.79
N SER A 271 -5.28 17.91 -5.72
CA SER A 271 -4.14 16.99 -5.73
C SER A 271 -4.32 15.87 -6.75
N ASN A 272 -5.51 15.26 -6.80
CA ASN A 272 -5.80 14.19 -7.76
C ASN A 272 -5.88 14.68 -9.20
N SER A 273 -6.52 15.83 -9.43
CA SER A 273 -6.57 16.43 -10.78
C SER A 273 -5.16 16.69 -11.29
N LEU A 274 -4.28 17.17 -10.41
CA LEU A 274 -2.91 17.47 -10.75
C LEU A 274 -2.08 16.21 -10.98
N ALA A 275 -2.26 15.16 -10.18
CA ALA A 275 -1.61 13.89 -10.40
C ALA A 275 -2.04 13.22 -11.72
N ILE A 276 -3.34 13.27 -12.06
CA ILE A 276 -3.87 12.77 -13.33
C ILE A 276 -3.30 13.57 -14.51
N TYR A 277 -3.26 14.90 -14.38
CA TYR A 277 -2.69 15.77 -15.40
C TYR A 277 -1.19 15.49 -15.62
N SER A 278 -0.42 15.39 -14.53
CA SER A 278 1.01 15.09 -14.57
C SER A 278 1.31 13.74 -15.26
N ASN A 279 0.51 12.72 -14.96
CA ASN A 279 0.58 11.43 -15.65
C ASN A 279 0.22 11.51 -17.14
N ALA A 280 -0.83 12.24 -17.48
CA ALA A 280 -1.26 12.39 -18.87
C ALA A 280 -0.20 13.16 -19.70
N ALA A 281 0.41 14.18 -19.09
CA ALA A 281 1.49 14.95 -19.68
C ALA A 281 2.77 14.12 -19.90
N SER A 282 3.15 13.29 -18.91
CA SER A 282 4.32 12.41 -19.04
C SER A 282 4.10 11.30 -20.09
N MET A 283 2.89 10.75 -20.20
CA MET A 283 2.54 9.74 -21.20
C MET A 283 2.45 10.30 -22.63
N SER A 284 2.13 11.58 -22.80
CA SER A 284 1.96 12.21 -24.11
C SER A 284 3.25 12.82 -24.68
N GLY A 285 4.37 12.75 -23.94
CA GLY A 285 5.66 13.30 -24.38
C GLY A 285 5.68 14.83 -24.46
N ILE A 286 4.68 15.52 -23.89
CA ILE A 286 4.57 16.98 -23.94
C ILE A 286 5.62 17.66 -23.03
N THR A 287 6.23 16.89 -22.13
CA THR A 287 7.19 17.35 -21.12
C THR A 287 8.58 16.73 -21.25
N SER A 288 9.00 16.30 -22.46
CA SER A 288 10.40 15.90 -22.73
C SER A 288 11.29 17.08 -23.08
#